data_AF-A0A0S4IYH9-F1
#
_entry.id   AF-A0A0S4IYH9-F1
#
_cell.length_a   1.000
_cell.length_b   1.000
_cell.length_c   1.000
_cell.angle_alpha   90.00
_cell.angle_beta   90.00
_cell.angle_gamma   90.00
#
_symmetry.space_group_name_H-M   'P 1'
#
loop_
_entity.id
_entity.type
_entity.pdbx_description
1 polymer ?
#
loop_
_entity_poly.entity_id
_entity_poly.type
_entity_poly.pdbx_seq_one_letter_code
_entity_poly.pdbx_strand_id
1 'polypeptide(L)'
;ATGRLLYDTHDNLEHLHLMEKTLAKLPADWAKRSNDEARQTLYNSMGQLRPCTDAKHIARISRARPVREVIQDELLRDLIYGLLNYDRSKRLNARQMSCHPYVAKYYPESLQHPNHPNNRQGMSASPAV
;
A
#
# COMPACT_ATOMS: atom_id res chain seq x y z
N ALA A 1 0.60 -5.41 14.81
CA ALA A 1 1.76 -4.52 14.73
C ALA A 1 1.55 -3.21 15.49
N THR A 2 0.50 -2.42 15.22
CA THR A 2 0.35 -1.07 15.84
C THR A 2 -1.00 -0.78 16.50
N GLY A 3 -2.05 -1.56 16.21
CA GLY A 3 -3.40 -1.35 16.76
C GLY A 3 -4.10 -0.07 16.28
N ARG A 4 -3.63 0.53 15.19
CA ARG A 4 -4.14 1.80 14.63
C ARG A 4 -4.39 1.65 13.14
N LEU A 5 -5.34 2.43 12.62
CA LEU A 5 -5.55 2.56 11.18
C LEU A 5 -4.33 3.20 10.53
N LEU A 6 -3.93 2.68 9.36
CA LEU A 6 -2.89 3.29 8.53
C LEU A 6 -3.40 4.59 7.89
N TYR A 7 -4.65 4.56 7.41
CA TYR A 7 -5.35 5.70 6.84
C TYR A 7 -6.71 5.84 7.53
N ASP A 8 -6.83 6.84 8.40
CA ASP A 8 -8.08 7.23 9.08
C ASP A 8 -8.58 8.54 8.49
N THR A 9 -9.19 8.44 7.31
CA THR A 9 -9.64 9.58 6.51
C THR A 9 -10.87 9.21 5.68
N HIS A 10 -11.69 10.21 5.40
CA HIS A 10 -12.84 10.14 4.48
C HIS A 10 -12.70 11.13 3.31
N ASP A 11 -11.54 11.80 3.19
CA ASP A 11 -11.28 12.78 2.14
C ASP A 11 -10.23 12.25 1.16
N ASN A 12 -10.54 12.31 -0.14
CA ASN A 12 -9.69 11.73 -1.18
C ASN A 12 -8.32 12.43 -1.26
N LEU A 13 -8.28 13.75 -1.11
CA LEU A 13 -7.03 14.51 -1.22
C LEU A 13 -6.14 14.27 -0.01
N GLU A 14 -6.72 14.27 1.19
CA GLU A 14 -6.03 13.90 2.42
C GLU A 14 -5.45 12.48 2.31
N HIS A 15 -6.23 11.51 1.82
CA HIS A 15 -5.78 10.13 1.65
C HIS A 15 -4.54 10.05 0.76
N LEU A 16 -4.54 10.75 -0.38
CA LEU A 16 -3.38 10.76 -1.29
C LEU A 16 -2.13 11.37 -0.66
N HIS A 17 -2.27 12.44 0.13
CA HIS A 17 -1.14 13.00 0.91
C HIS A 17 -0.63 12.03 1.99
N LEU A 18 -1.54 11.32 2.67
CA LEU A 18 -1.15 10.28 3.63
C LEU A 18 -0.40 9.14 2.93
N MET A 19 -0.82 8.75 1.73
CA MET A 19 -0.10 7.77 0.92
C MET A 19 1.32 8.25 0.59
N GLU A 20 1.49 9.49 0.11
CA GLU A 20 2.82 10.05 -0.17
C GLU A 20 3.73 10.08 1.06
N LYS A 21 3.15 10.45 2.21
CA LYS A 21 3.87 10.56 3.48
C LYS A 21 4.29 9.20 4.05
N THR A 22 3.45 8.18 3.87
CA THR A 22 3.64 6.87 4.52
C THR A 22 4.43 5.88 3.65
N LEU A 23 4.27 5.95 2.32
CA LEU A 23 4.81 4.97 1.38
C LEU A 23 5.92 5.54 0.51
N ALA A 24 5.55 6.36 -0.48
CA ALA A 24 6.44 7.00 -1.45
C ALA A 24 5.66 8.05 -2.25
N LYS A 25 6.34 8.91 -3.01
CA LYS A 25 5.67 9.84 -3.95
C LYS A 25 4.75 9.09 -4.92
N LEU A 26 3.61 9.69 -5.25
CA LEU A 26 2.70 9.13 -6.24
C LEU A 26 3.33 9.13 -7.64
N PRO A 27 2.99 8.15 -8.49
CA PRO A 27 3.46 8.14 -9.88
C PRO A 27 2.94 9.37 -10.65
N ALA A 28 3.84 10.04 -11.38
CA ALA A 28 3.54 11.29 -12.07
C ALA A 28 2.49 11.13 -13.21
N ASP A 29 2.30 9.92 -13.72
CA ASP A 29 1.32 9.61 -14.75
C ASP A 29 -0.11 9.51 -14.20
N TRP A 30 -0.30 9.38 -12.88
CA TRP A 30 -1.63 9.24 -12.28
C TRP A 30 -2.54 10.43 -12.56
N ALA A 31 -2.00 11.65 -12.52
CA ALA A 31 -2.76 12.85 -12.86
C ALA A 31 -3.29 12.84 -14.31
N LYS A 32 -2.59 12.18 -15.23
CA LYS A 32 -2.99 12.05 -16.64
C LYS A 32 -3.96 10.90 -16.87
N ARG A 33 -3.90 9.88 -16.01
CA ARG A 33 -4.72 8.65 -16.10
C ARG A 33 -6.00 8.72 -15.27
N SER A 34 -6.13 9.70 -14.37
CA SER A 34 -7.36 9.92 -13.63
C SER A 34 -8.44 10.50 -14.53
N ASN A 35 -9.70 10.24 -14.17
CA ASN A 35 -10.84 10.88 -14.83
C ASN A 35 -10.79 12.42 -14.63
N ASP A 36 -11.58 13.15 -15.43
CA ASP A 36 -11.54 14.61 -15.45
C ASP A 36 -11.90 15.25 -14.10
N GLU A 37 -12.88 14.69 -13.39
CA GLU A 37 -13.30 15.18 -12.08
C GLU A 37 -12.17 15.06 -11.05
N ALA A 38 -11.56 13.89 -10.91
CA ALA A 38 -10.44 13.67 -9.99
C ALA A 38 -9.22 14.49 -10.41
N ARG A 39 -8.96 14.63 -11.71
CA ARG A 39 -7.86 15.45 -12.22
C ARG A 39 -8.03 16.92 -11.85
N GLN A 40 -9.25 17.45 -11.95
CA GLN A 40 -9.55 18.85 -11.63
C GLN A 40 -9.55 19.13 -10.12
N THR A 41 -10.03 18.18 -9.31
CA THR A 41 -10.22 18.34 -7.86
C THR A 41 -8.98 17.98 -7.04
N LEU A 42 -8.20 16.98 -7.47
CA LEU A 42 -7.08 16.45 -6.68
C LEU A 42 -5.72 16.96 -7.15
N TYR A 43 -5.58 17.33 -8.43
CA TYR A 43 -4.31 17.74 -9.01
C TYR A 43 -4.31 19.20 -9.48
N ASN A 44 -3.12 19.81 -9.51
CA ASN A 44 -2.89 21.13 -10.11
C ASN A 44 -2.54 21.00 -11.61
N SER A 45 -2.35 22.13 -12.30
CA SER A 45 -1.99 22.16 -13.73
C SER A 45 -0.64 21.48 -14.04
N MET A 46 0.23 21.32 -13.04
CA MET A 46 1.51 20.62 -13.16
C MET A 46 1.40 19.11 -12.89
N GLY A 47 0.20 18.59 -12.59
CA GLY A 47 -0.02 17.18 -12.26
C GLY A 47 0.43 16.78 -10.85
N GLN A 48 0.64 17.75 -9.95
CA GLN A 48 0.96 17.49 -8.54
C GLN A 48 -0.33 17.54 -7.71
N LEU A 49 -0.35 16.84 -6.57
CA LEU A 49 -1.47 16.93 -5.63
C LEU A 49 -1.69 18.38 -5.19
N ARG A 50 -2.95 18.82 -5.17
CA ARG A 50 -3.33 20.09 -4.56
C ARG A 50 -3.07 20.04 -3.05
N PRO A 51 -2.75 21.18 -2.41
CA PRO A 51 -2.62 21.21 -0.97
C PRO A 51 -3.98 20.99 -0.29
N CYS A 52 -3.99 20.29 0.85
CA CYS A 52 -5.14 20.31 1.75
C CYS A 52 -5.28 21.70 2.39
N THR A 53 -6.50 22.20 2.52
CA THR A 53 -6.80 23.48 3.17
C THR A 53 -7.39 23.32 4.58
N ASP A 54 -7.98 22.17 4.89
CA ASP A 54 -8.50 21.88 6.23
C ASP A 54 -7.33 21.67 7.21
N ALA A 55 -7.30 22.47 8.28
CA ALA A 55 -6.29 22.39 9.34
C ALA A 55 -6.23 20.99 9.99
N LYS A 56 -7.35 20.27 10.10
CA LYS A 56 -7.37 18.89 10.62
C LYS A 56 -6.64 17.93 9.69
N HIS A 57 -6.82 18.07 8.38
CA HIS A 57 -6.14 17.24 7.39
C HIS A 57 -4.63 17.50 7.43
N ILE A 58 -4.24 18.78 7.43
CA ILE A 58 -2.83 19.20 7.52
C ILE A 58 -2.19 18.62 8.80
N ALA A 59 -2.86 18.72 9.95
CA ALA A 59 -2.35 18.18 11.20
C ALA A 59 -2.20 16.66 11.17
N ARG A 60 -3.15 15.93 10.57
CA ARG A 60 -3.08 14.46 10.45
C ARG A 60 -1.94 14.03 9.53
N ILE A 61 -1.80 14.66 8.35
CA ILE A 61 -0.71 14.42 7.40
C ILE A 61 0.65 14.72 8.05
N SER A 62 0.76 15.81 8.80
CA SER A 62 2.00 16.19 9.50
C SER A 62 2.40 15.16 10.57
N ARG A 63 1.43 14.50 11.22
CA ARG A 63 1.68 13.48 12.25
C ARG A 63 1.93 12.09 11.68
N ALA A 64 1.53 11.85 10.43
CA ALA A 64 1.75 10.57 9.76
C ALA A 64 3.25 10.32 9.60
N ARG A 65 3.65 9.07 9.85
CA ARG A 65 5.03 8.61 9.77
C ARG A 65 5.19 7.58 8.66
N PRO A 66 6.33 7.54 7.96
CA PRO A 66 6.65 6.50 7.00
C PRO A 66 6.48 5.09 7.60
N VAL A 67 5.94 4.15 6.84
CA VAL A 67 5.75 2.75 7.30
C VAL A 67 7.06 2.16 7.82
N ARG A 68 8.17 2.42 7.14
CA ARG A 68 9.52 2.01 7.54
C ARG A 68 9.96 2.46 8.94
N GLU A 69 9.40 3.55 9.46
CA GLU A 69 9.73 4.04 10.80
C GLU A 69 8.82 3.47 11.89
N VAL A 70 7.64 3.01 11.50
CA VAL A 70 6.63 2.47 12.41
C VAL A 70 6.79 0.95 12.56
N ILE A 71 7.17 0.27 11.49
CA ILE A 71 7.33 -1.18 11.44
C ILE A 71 8.83 -1.52 11.50
N GLN A 72 9.26 -2.04 12.65
CA GLN A 72 10.67 -2.37 12.90
C GLN A 72 11.09 -3.71 12.28
N ASP A 73 10.20 -4.71 12.22
CA ASP A 73 10.52 -5.99 11.60
C ASP A 73 10.65 -5.81 10.08
N GLU A 74 11.83 -6.17 9.56
CA GLU A 74 12.18 -5.92 8.17
C GLU A 74 11.35 -6.73 7.19
N LEU A 75 11.00 -7.98 7.54
CA LEU A 75 10.20 -8.85 6.68
C LEU A 75 8.73 -8.42 6.70
N LEU A 76 8.21 -7.96 7.83
CA LEU A 76 6.87 -7.39 7.90
C LEU A 76 6.79 -6.10 7.10
N ARG A 77 7.81 -5.25 7.22
CA ARG A 77 7.93 -4.02 6.44
C ARG A 77 7.94 -4.32 4.95
N ASP A 78 8.77 -5.27 4.51
CA ASP A 78 8.84 -5.71 3.11
C ASP A 78 7.48 -6.21 2.60
N LEU A 79 6.82 -7.07 3.38
CA LEU A 79 5.47 -7.56 3.07
C LEU A 79 4.46 -6.42 2.90
N ILE A 80 4.42 -5.47 3.84
CA ILE A 80 3.49 -4.33 3.79
C ILE A 80 3.76 -3.46 2.55
N TYR A 81 5.03 -3.16 2.24
CA TYR A 81 5.37 -2.39 1.04
C TYR A 81 5.01 -3.14 -0.25
N GLY A 82 5.20 -4.46 -0.28
CA GLY A 82 4.78 -5.30 -1.41
C GLY A 82 3.27 -5.29 -1.64
N LEU A 83 2.48 -5.32 -0.57
CA LEU A 83 1.01 -5.27 -0.63
C LEU A 83 0.47 -3.88 -1.00
N LEU A 84 1.15 -2.82 -0.59
CA LEU A 84 0.75 -1.43 -0.83
C LEU A 84 1.45 -0.79 -2.05
N ASN A 85 2.06 -1.61 -2.91
CA ASN A 85 2.75 -1.12 -4.09
C ASN A 85 1.77 -0.40 -5.05
N TYR A 86 2.13 0.79 -5.51
CA TYR A 86 1.31 1.56 -6.46
C TYR A 86 1.20 0.89 -7.82
N ASP A 87 2.26 0.21 -8.26
CA ASP A 87 2.24 -0.57 -9.49
C ASP A 87 1.50 -1.89 -9.24
N ARG A 88 0.30 -2.01 -9.81
CA ARG A 88 -0.56 -3.19 -9.65
C ARG A 88 0.09 -4.48 -10.18
N SER A 89 0.95 -4.38 -11.19
CA SER A 89 1.66 -5.53 -11.75
C SER A 89 2.75 -6.06 -10.81
N LYS A 90 3.28 -5.20 -9.93
CA LYS A 90 4.31 -5.52 -8.93
C LYS A 90 3.74 -5.76 -7.53
N ARG A 91 2.48 -5.39 -7.30
CA ARG A 91 1.80 -5.57 -6.03
C ARG A 91 1.67 -7.06 -5.73
N LEU A 92 2.03 -7.44 -4.50
CA LEU A 92 1.92 -8.83 -4.08
C LEU A 92 0.47 -9.30 -4.17
N ASN A 93 0.28 -10.45 -4.81
CA ASN A 93 -0.99 -11.15 -4.78
C ASN A 93 -1.11 -12.04 -3.52
N ALA A 94 -2.29 -12.61 -3.29
CA ALA A 94 -2.57 -13.42 -2.11
C ALA A 94 -1.64 -14.65 -1.98
N ARG A 95 -1.22 -15.25 -3.09
CA ARG A 95 -0.28 -16.39 -3.09
C ARG A 95 1.12 -15.95 -2.67
N GLN A 96 1.59 -14.83 -3.20
CA GLN A 96 2.91 -14.30 -2.82
C GLN A 96 2.92 -13.84 -1.36
N MET A 97 1.82 -13.24 -0.88
CA MET A 97 1.63 -12.87 0.52
C MET A 97 1.71 -14.10 1.45
N SER A 98 1.02 -15.19 1.12
CA SER A 98 1.01 -16.39 1.96
C SER A 98 2.35 -17.15 1.95
N CYS A 99 3.14 -17.03 0.87
CA CYS A 99 4.49 -17.57 0.78
C CYS A 99 5.59 -16.59 1.22
N HIS A 100 5.25 -15.43 1.78
CA HIS A 100 6.24 -14.41 2.12
C HIS A 100 7.19 -14.91 3.24
N PRO A 101 8.49 -14.57 3.22
CA PRO A 101 9.44 -14.98 4.26
C PRO A 101 9.01 -14.61 5.69
N TYR A 102 8.26 -13.51 5.84
CA TYR A 102 7.63 -13.13 7.12
C TYR A 102 6.74 -14.25 7.69
N VAL A 103 5.91 -14.88 6.85
CA VAL A 103 5.01 -15.97 7.27
C VAL A 103 5.83 -17.18 7.69
N ALA A 104 6.81 -17.60 6.90
CA ALA A 104 7.66 -18.75 7.24
C ALA A 104 8.50 -18.52 8.51
N LYS A 105 8.96 -17.29 8.76
CA LYS A 105 9.72 -16.93 9.97
C LYS A 105 8.89 -17.05 11.25
N TYR A 106 7.64 -16.58 11.22
CA TYR A 106 6.79 -16.51 12.42
C TYR A 106 5.74 -17.61 12.53
N TYR A 107 5.50 -18.34 11.44
CA TYR A 107 4.59 -19.48 11.37
C TYR A 107 5.15 -20.56 10.42
N PRO A 108 6.26 -21.23 10.78
CA PRO A 108 6.93 -22.20 9.93
C PRO A 108 6.06 -23.41 9.56
N GLU A 109 5.08 -23.76 10.40
CA GLU A 109 4.12 -24.85 10.15
C GLU A 109 3.26 -24.58 8.92
N SER A 110 3.13 -23.31 8.50
CA SER A 110 2.47 -22.94 7.24
C SER A 110 3.04 -23.68 6.03
N LEU A 111 4.32 -24.04 6.03
CA LEU A 111 4.97 -24.74 4.92
C LEU A 111 4.43 -26.16 4.72
N GLN A 112 3.98 -26.80 5.79
CA GLN A 112 3.42 -28.16 5.76
C GLN A 112 1.89 -28.15 5.60
N HIS A 113 1.27 -27.00 5.74
CA HIS A 113 -0.18 -26.88 5.68
C HIS A 113 -0.72 -27.33 4.30
N PRO A 114 -1.83 -28.09 4.22
CA PRO A 114 -2.37 -28.58 2.95
C PRO A 114 -2.69 -27.48 1.93
N ASN A 115 -3.09 -26.30 2.43
CA ASN A 115 -3.36 -25.12 1.60
C ASN A 115 -2.11 -24.32 1.22
N HIS A 116 -0.92 -24.70 1.68
CA HIS A 116 0.30 -24.02 1.26
C HIS A 116 0.47 -24.17 -0.25
N PRO A 117 0.81 -23.10 -0.99
CA PRO A 117 0.84 -23.14 -2.45
C PRO A 117 1.81 -24.16 -3.06
N ASN A 118 2.82 -24.64 -2.32
CA ASN A 118 3.72 -25.70 -2.78
C ASN A 118 3.16 -27.12 -2.56
N ASN A 119 2.16 -27.27 -1.69
CA ASN A 119 1.54 -28.57 -1.37
C ASN A 119 0.30 -28.85 -2.23
N ARG A 120 -0.15 -27.85 -3.01
CA ARG A 120 -1.36 -27.93 -3.82
C ARG A 120 -1.01 -28.20 -5.28
N GLN A 121 -1.44 -29.35 -5.80
CA GLN A 121 -1.31 -29.68 -7.22
C GLN A 121 -2.28 -28.85 -8.07
N GLY A 122 -1.84 -28.43 -9.26
CA GLY A 122 -2.73 -27.84 -10.28
C GLY A 122 -3.26 -26.43 -9.99
N MET A 123 -2.59 -25.64 -9.15
CA MET A 123 -2.98 -24.22 -8.99
C MET A 123 -2.82 -23.49 -10.33
N SER A 124 -3.92 -22.88 -10.82
CA SER A 124 -3.84 -21.98 -11.97
C SER A 124 -2.85 -20.85 -11.67
N ALA A 125 -2.13 -20.40 -12.71
CA ALA A 125 -1.33 -19.18 -12.59
C ALA A 125 -2.23 -18.06 -12.03
N SER A 126 -1.69 -17.29 -11.08
CA SER A 126 -2.38 -16.08 -10.66
C SER A 126 -2.56 -15.20 -11.90
N PRO A 127 -3.77 -14.71 -12.19
CA PRO A 127 -3.98 -13.86 -13.35
C PRO A 127 -3.00 -12.68 -13.27
N ALA A 128 -2.33 -12.40 -14.39
CA ALA A 128 -1.56 -11.18 -14.52
C ALA A 128 -2.54 -10.01 -14.35
N VAL A 129 -2.20 -9.07 -13.46
CA VAL A 129 -3.02 -7.88 -13.14
C VAL A 129 -2.89 -6.83 -14.23
#